data_AF-Q3YJ53-F1
#
_entry.id   AF-Q3YJ53-F1
#
_cell.length_a   1.000
_cell.length_b   1.000
_cell.length_c   1.000
_cell.angle_alpha   90.00
_cell.angle_beta   90.00
_cell.angle_gamma   90.00
#
_symmetry.space_group_name_H-M   'P 1'
#
loop_
_entity.id
_entity.type
_entity.pdbx_description
1 polymer ?
#
loop_
_entity_poly.entity_id
_entity_poly.type
_entity_poly.pdbx_seq_one_letter_code
_entity_poly.pdbx_strand_id
1 'polypeptide(L)' 'FTQQYQPAVCNFTPTPCKDPPDKLFTVHGLWPSNAKGKDPEGCKTQKYQKMQILEPQLEIIWPNV' A
#
# COMPACT_ATOMS: atom_id res chain seq x y z
N PHE A 1 -9.55 -3.05 -3.74
CA PHE A 1 -8.97 -2.78 -2.41
C PHE A 1 -8.23 -4.02 -1.98
N THR A 2 -6.94 -3.87 -1.70
CA THR A 2 -6.05 -5.00 -1.42
C THR A 2 -5.29 -4.73 -0.14
N GLN A 3 -5.21 -5.76 0.70
CA GLN A 3 -4.44 -5.74 1.94
C GLN A 3 -3.29 -6.73 1.83
N GLN A 4 -2.21 -6.47 2.57
CA GLN A 4 -1.06 -7.34 2.71
C GLN A 4 -0.85 -7.73 4.17
N TYR A 5 -0.46 -8.98 4.41
CA TYR A 5 -0.08 -9.45 5.73
C TYR A 5 1.40 -9.17 5.95
N GLN A 6 1.73 -8.27 6.89
CA GLN A 6 3.10 -7.75 7.01
C GLN A 6 4.17 -8.85 7.18
N PRO A 7 3.98 -9.89 8.04
CA PRO A 7 5.01 -10.91 8.24
C PRO A 7 5.28 -11.74 6.98
N ALA A 8 4.26 -11.97 6.14
CA ALA A 8 4.45 -12.71 4.91
C ALA A 8 5.23 -11.89 3.87
N VAL A 9 4.97 -10.58 3.78
CA VAL A 9 5.70 -9.68 2.86
C VAL A 9 7.16 -9.58 3.29
N CYS A 10 7.42 -9.31 4.57
CA CYS A 10 8.77 -9.18 5.10
C CYS A 10 9.62 -10.46 4.98
N ASN A 11 8.98 -11.63 4.99
CA ASN A 11 9.67 -12.91 4.83
C ASN A 11 9.86 -13.32 3.36
N PHE A 12 9.18 -12.65 2.42
CA PHE A 12 9.28 -12.93 1.00
C PHE A 12 10.40 -12.13 0.32
N THR A 13 10.68 -10.91 0.81
CA THR A 13 11.66 -10.02 0.18
C THR A 13 13.10 -10.32 0.66
N PRO A 14 14.10 -10.31 -0.25
CA PRO A 14 15.51 -10.42 0.14
C PRO A 14 15.97 -9.25 1.02
N THR A 15 15.34 -8.09 0.83
CA THR A 15 15.56 -6.91 1.67
C THR A 15 14.74 -7.06 2.93
N PRO A 16 15.37 -7.04 4.12
CA PRO A 16 14.64 -7.07 5.38
C PRO A 16 13.81 -5.80 5.55
N CYS A 17 12.60 -5.95 6.09
CA CYS A 17 11.83 -4.83 6.61
C CYS A 17 12.63 -4.08 7.66
N LYS A 18 12.56 -2.74 7.65
CA LYS A 18 13.29 -1.89 8.60
C LYS A 18 12.78 -2.07 10.03
N ASP A 19 11.47 -2.18 10.15
CA ASP A 19 10.77 -2.34 11.43
C ASP A 19 10.24 -3.77 11.57
N PRO A 20 10.13 -4.31 12.79
CA PRO A 20 9.49 -5.61 13.01
C PRO A 20 8.04 -5.59 12.51
N PRO A 21 7.61 -6.56 11.69
CA PRO A 21 6.25 -6.57 11.17
C PRO A 21 5.25 -6.95 12.25
N ASP A 22 4.16 -6.17 12.32
CA ASP A 22 2.99 -6.52 13.10
C ASP A 22 2.25 -7.71 12.49
N LYS A 23 1.61 -8.53 13.31
CA LYS A 23 0.78 -9.67 12.84
C LYS A 23 -0.60 -9.20 12.38
N LEU A 24 -0.64 -8.24 11.46
CA LEU A 24 -1.86 -7.59 10.99
C LEU A 24 -1.87 -7.48 9.46
N PHE A 25 -3.06 -7.28 8.92
CA PHE A 25 -3.24 -6.84 7.54
C PHE A 25 -3.22 -5.32 7.48
N THR A 26 -2.44 -4.77 6.56
CA THR A 26 -2.43 -3.35 6.23
C THR A 26 -2.75 -3.15 4.76
N VAL A 27 -3.14 -1.93 4.39
CA VAL A 27 -3.43 -1.59 3.01
C VAL A 27 -2.17 -1.73 2.18
N HIS A 28 -2.31 -2.46 1.07
CA HIS A 28 -1.28 -2.54 0.03
C HIS A 28 -1.60 -1.55 -1.10
N GLY A 29 -2.86 -1.53 -1.52
CA GLY A 29 -3.27 -0.81 -2.71
C GLY A 29 -4.77 -0.53 -2.77
N LEU A 30 -5.09 0.68 -3.24
CA LEU A 30 -6.40 1.01 -3.77
C LEU A 30 -6.25 1.28 -5.27
N TRP A 31 -6.53 0.26 -6.07
CA TRP A 31 -6.42 0.34 -7.52
C TRP A 31 -7.79 0.48 -8.17
N PRO A 32 -8.01 1.49 -9.03
CA PRO A 32 -9.09 1.46 -9.99
C PRO A 32 -8.90 0.26 -10.92
N SER A 33 -9.95 -0.54 -11.11
CA SER A 33 -9.90 -1.75 -11.93
C SER A 33 -11.04 -1.80 -12.93
N ASN A 34 -10.78 -2.41 -14.08
CA ASN A 34 -11.78 -2.66 -15.11
C ASN A 34 -12.38 -4.06 -14.94
N ALA A 35 -13.68 -4.21 -15.10
CA ALA A 35 -14.33 -5.53 -15.04
C ALA A 35 -13.89 -6.46 -16.20
N LYS A 36 -13.39 -5.89 -17.30
CA LYS A 36 -12.89 -6.61 -18.47
C LYS A 36 -11.64 -5.92 -19.00
N GLY A 37 -10.68 -6.72 -19.46
CA GLY A 37 -9.41 -6.20 -19.98
C GLY A 37 -8.43 -5.83 -18.86
N LYS A 38 -7.44 -4.99 -19.19
CA LYS A 38 -6.43 -4.55 -18.24
C LYS A 38 -6.95 -3.42 -17.36
N ASP A 39 -6.44 -3.35 -16.14
CA ASP A 39 -6.68 -2.22 -15.25
C ASP A 39 -6.00 -0.95 -15.78
N PRO A 40 -6.62 0.22 -15.58
CA PRO A 40 -6.03 1.48 -15.99
C PRO A 40 -4.80 1.82 -15.15
N GLU A 41 -3.73 2.28 -15.80
CA GLU A 41 -2.49 2.73 -15.17
C GLU A 41 -1.98 4.00 -15.86
N GLY A 42 -1.15 4.80 -15.15
CA GLY A 42 -0.51 5.98 -15.74
C GLY A 42 -1.46 7.08 -16.23
N CYS A 43 -2.65 7.21 -15.62
CA CYS A 43 -3.64 8.21 -15.98
C CYS A 43 -3.07 9.65 -15.86
N LYS A 44 -3.53 10.57 -16.72
CA LYS A 44 -3.22 12.01 -16.56
C LYS A 44 -3.93 12.54 -15.32
N THR A 45 -3.17 12.90 -14.29
CA THR A 45 -3.71 13.44 -13.04
C THR A 45 -3.17 14.84 -12.76
N GLN A 46 -3.77 15.50 -11.77
CA GLN A 46 -3.10 16.61 -11.10
C GLN A 46 -1.85 16.09 -10.36
N LYS A 47 -0.89 16.98 -10.09
CA LYS A 47 0.30 16.61 -9.30
C LYS A 47 -0.12 16.08 -7.93
N TYR A 48 0.59 15.08 -7.43
CA TYR A 48 0.40 14.55 -6.09
C TYR A 48 0.43 15.69 -5.05
N GLN A 49 -0.56 15.67 -4.16
CA GLN A 49 -0.61 16.55 -3.00
C GLN A 49 -0.63 15.69 -1.74
N LYS A 50 0.32 15.95 -0.84
CA LYS A 50 0.41 15.24 0.44
C LYS A 50 -0.74 15.68 1.34
N MET A 51 -1.56 14.73 1.80
CA MET A 51 -2.65 15.01 2.73
C MET A 51 -2.14 14.93 4.17
N GLN A 52 -1.58 16.03 4.67
CA GLN A 52 -0.97 16.10 6.00
C GLN A 52 -1.89 15.63 7.13
N ILE A 53 -3.19 15.93 7.03
CA ILE A 53 -4.21 15.55 8.02
C ILE A 53 -4.34 14.02 8.15
N LEU A 54 -4.05 13.26 7.08
CA LEU A 54 -4.19 11.81 7.06
C LEU A 54 -2.89 11.06 7.32
N GLU A 55 -1.74 11.74 7.36
CA GLU A 55 -0.43 11.09 7.55
C GLU A 55 -0.38 10.16 8.77
N PRO A 56 -0.85 10.57 9.98
CA PRO A 56 -0.80 9.68 11.15
C PRO A 56 -1.63 8.41 10.98
N GLN A 57 -2.74 8.50 10.23
CA GLN A 57 -3.58 7.34 9.96
C GLN A 57 -2.92 6.43 8.92
N LEU A 58 -2.34 7.01 7.87
CA LEU A 58 -1.65 6.28 6.81
C LEU A 58 -0.43 5.51 7.33
N GLU A 59 0.33 6.08 8.27
CA GLU A 59 1.45 5.37 8.92
C GLU A 59 1.00 4.10 9.64
N ILE A 60 -0.24 4.05 10.14
CA ILE A 60 -0.79 2.88 10.84
C ILE A 60 -1.46 1.91 9.87
N ILE A 61 -2.32 2.40 8.97
CA ILE A 61 -3.17 1.53 8.14
C ILE A 61 -2.54 1.21 6.79
N TRP A 62 -1.61 2.01 6.29
CA TRP A 62 -0.94 1.87 4.99
C TRP A 62 0.59 2.13 5.11
N PRO A 63 1.30 1.44 6.03
CA PRO A 63 2.75 1.57 6.16
C PRO A 63 3.47 1.03 4.93
N ASN A 64 4.71 1.50 4.77
CA ASN A 64 5.67 0.88 3.88
C ASN A 64 6.33 -0.29 4.62
N VAL A 65 5.86 -1.51 4.34
CA VAL A 65 6.42 -2.74 4.89
C VAL A 65 7.33 -3.42 3.89
#